data_AF-A0A2E2JJ95-F1
#
_entry.id   AF-A0A2E2JJ95-F1
#
_cell.length_a   1.000
_cell.length_b   1.000
_cell.length_c   1.000
_cell.angle_alpha   90.00
_cell.angle_beta   90.00
_cell.angle_gamma   90.00
#
_symmetry.space_group_name_H-M   'P 1'
#
loop_
_entity.id
_entity.type
_entity.pdbx_description
1 polymer ?
#
loop_
_entity_poly.entity_id
_entity_poly.type
_entity_poly.pdbx_seq_one_letter_code
_entity_poly.pdbx_strand_id
1 'polypeptide(L)'
;MRISYAGLSGLPGDILHVVRQRLHWRELVVFAAIAAGAILVAVACSLLLVGASASDATIAENSPHELLQVATVALAAIGFLIAALRFDFETFYVMLLGSFGCAMASMRETPACSSSFYEGGPCLTGTYKDVIPFALALGAVALLLYRRVPLARSIREVTLFWLVPVGASTLMLVGAEWAEARNAVWIEETLELASFANLLAFALIVHLRPGWYRVTLTAAKTVPAHLAQRTEPADGRDERWLGGHSSER
;
A
#
# COMPACT_ATOMS: atom_id res chain seq x y z
N MET A 1 -3.67 19.49 22.37
CA MET A 1 -3.93 18.03 22.22
C MET A 1 -2.74 17.30 22.83
N ARG A 2 -2.87 16.69 24.02
CA ARG A 2 -1.76 15.96 24.68
C ARG A 2 -1.81 14.50 24.23
N ILE A 3 -0.78 14.05 23.54
CA ILE A 3 -0.57 12.63 23.22
C ILE A 3 -0.04 11.98 24.50
N SER A 4 -0.79 11.05 25.07
CA SER A 4 -0.36 10.28 26.24
C SER A 4 0.53 9.13 25.77
N TYR A 5 1.81 9.16 26.15
CA TYR A 5 2.81 8.14 25.81
C TYR A 5 2.81 6.94 26.78
N ALA A 6 1.88 6.91 27.75
CA ALA A 6 1.82 5.87 28.79
C ALA A 6 1.44 4.46 28.26
N GLY A 7 1.08 4.32 26.98
CA GLY A 7 0.74 3.03 26.35
C GLY A 7 1.90 2.33 25.61
N LEU A 8 3.09 2.92 25.56
CA LEU A 8 4.21 2.40 24.73
C LEU A 8 5.11 1.38 25.46
N SER A 9 4.92 1.15 26.76
CA SER A 9 5.76 0.23 27.54
C SER A 9 5.36 -1.25 27.46
N GLY A 10 4.31 -1.61 26.71
CA GLY A 10 3.82 -3.00 26.56
C GLY A 10 4.04 -3.63 25.18
N LEU A 11 4.75 -2.96 24.27
CA LEU A 11 4.70 -3.19 22.82
C LEU A 11 5.01 -4.61 22.31
N PRO A 12 6.05 -5.35 22.74
CA PRO A 12 6.39 -6.60 22.05
C PRO A 12 5.43 -7.75 22.35
N GLY A 13 4.96 -7.89 23.59
CA GLY A 13 4.02 -8.95 23.98
C GLY A 13 2.61 -8.73 23.45
N ASP A 14 2.15 -7.48 23.45
CA ASP A 14 0.82 -7.09 23.01
C ASP A 14 0.66 -7.11 21.48
N ILE A 15 1.75 -6.96 20.72
CA ILE A 15 1.74 -7.17 19.28
C ILE A 15 1.48 -8.65 19.00
N LEU A 16 2.24 -9.57 19.61
CA LEU A 16 2.05 -11.02 19.41
C LEU A 16 0.65 -11.50 19.81
N HIS A 17 0.09 -10.95 20.88
CA HIS A 17 -1.22 -11.35 21.36
C HIS A 17 -2.37 -10.86 20.45
N VAL A 18 -2.22 -9.69 19.82
CA VAL A 18 -3.19 -9.16 18.84
C VAL A 18 -3.02 -9.74 17.44
N VAL A 19 -1.78 -10.01 17.03
CA VAL A 19 -1.45 -10.89 15.89
C VAL A 19 -2.22 -12.20 16.05
N ARG A 20 -2.16 -12.82 17.24
CA ARG A 20 -2.79 -14.12 17.51
C ARG A 20 -4.31 -14.08 17.62
N GLN A 21 -4.91 -12.97 18.08
CA GLN A 21 -6.37 -12.89 18.32
C GLN A 21 -7.20 -12.41 17.13
N ARG A 22 -6.60 -11.75 16.12
CA ARG A 22 -7.35 -11.18 14.99
C ARG A 22 -6.83 -11.53 13.60
N LEU A 23 -5.71 -12.24 13.48
CA LEU A 23 -5.39 -12.89 12.20
C LEU A 23 -6.31 -14.08 12.02
N HIS A 24 -7.19 -14.00 11.03
CA HIS A 24 -7.70 -15.24 10.47
C HIS A 24 -6.49 -15.92 9.83
N TRP A 25 -6.01 -17.01 10.44
CA TRP A 25 -4.94 -17.87 9.90
C TRP A 25 -5.07 -18.14 8.39
N ARG A 26 -6.31 -18.16 7.90
CA ARG A 26 -6.68 -18.24 6.49
C ARG A 26 -6.05 -17.13 5.63
N GLU A 27 -6.06 -15.87 6.08
CA GLU A 27 -5.51 -14.73 5.36
C GLU A 27 -3.98 -14.79 5.32
N LEU A 28 -3.33 -15.18 6.42
CA LEU A 28 -1.89 -15.44 6.44
C LEU A 28 -1.50 -16.51 5.44
N VAL A 29 -2.22 -17.63 5.43
CA VAL A 29 -1.98 -18.73 4.49
C VAL A 29 -2.17 -18.24 3.05
N VAL A 30 -3.17 -17.40 2.78
CA VAL A 30 -3.37 -16.81 1.45
C VAL A 30 -2.20 -15.92 1.06
N PHE A 31 -1.74 -15.01 1.93
CA PHE A 31 -0.61 -14.14 1.63
C PHE A 31 0.71 -14.90 1.48
N ALA A 32 0.96 -15.90 2.31
CA ALA A 32 2.11 -16.78 2.18
C ALA A 32 2.06 -17.57 0.85
N ALA A 33 0.89 -18.08 0.46
CA ALA A 33 0.69 -18.76 -0.81
C ALA A 33 0.89 -17.81 -2.01
N ILE A 34 0.45 -16.55 -1.90
CA ILE A 34 0.71 -15.53 -2.93
C ILE A 34 2.20 -15.24 -3.05
N ALA A 35 2.91 -15.05 -1.94
CA ALA A 35 4.36 -14.82 -1.97
C ALA A 35 5.12 -16.01 -2.56
N ALA A 36 4.77 -17.24 -2.16
CA ALA A 36 5.34 -18.45 -2.75
C ALA A 36 5.00 -18.57 -4.25
N GLY A 37 3.76 -18.28 -4.63
CA GLY A 37 3.31 -18.26 -6.03
C GLY A 37 4.05 -17.22 -6.86
N ALA A 38 4.33 -16.04 -6.31
CA ALA A 38 5.09 -14.98 -6.97
C ALA A 38 6.54 -15.41 -7.25
N ILE A 39 7.19 -16.11 -6.30
CA ILE A 39 8.51 -16.72 -6.54
C ILE A 39 8.43 -17.75 -7.67
N LEU A 40 7.44 -18.66 -7.64
CA LEU A 40 7.29 -19.67 -8.68
C LEU A 40 7.06 -19.07 -10.07
N VAL A 41 6.23 -18.02 -10.15
CA VAL A 41 5.98 -17.28 -11.39
C VAL A 41 7.26 -16.60 -11.88
N ALA A 42 8.00 -15.92 -11.00
CA ALA A 42 9.26 -15.28 -11.36
C ALA A 42 10.31 -16.29 -11.84
N VAL A 43 10.44 -17.43 -11.18
CA VAL A 43 11.32 -18.53 -11.62
C VAL A 43 10.88 -19.05 -12.99
N ALA A 44 9.58 -19.29 -13.20
CA ALA A 44 9.06 -19.76 -14.49
C ALA A 44 9.33 -18.75 -15.61
N CYS A 45 9.07 -17.46 -15.39
CA CYS A 45 9.39 -16.39 -16.33
C CYS A 45 10.89 -16.35 -16.63
N SER A 46 11.75 -16.51 -15.63
CA SER A 46 13.20 -16.52 -15.79
C SER A 46 13.70 -17.71 -16.58
N LEU A 47 13.16 -18.90 -16.33
CA LEU A 47 13.48 -20.09 -17.13
C LEU A 47 13.02 -19.95 -18.59
N LEU A 48 11.86 -19.33 -18.83
CA LEU A 48 11.36 -19.09 -20.19
C LEU A 48 12.20 -18.06 -20.95
N LEU A 49 12.63 -16.99 -20.28
CA LEU A 49 13.45 -15.93 -20.90
C LEU A 49 14.89 -16.40 -21.16
N VAL A 50 15.47 -17.19 -20.26
CA VAL A 50 16.77 -17.87 -20.48
C VAL A 50 16.65 -18.95 -21.57
N GLY A 51 15.58 -19.74 -21.58
CA GLY A 51 15.38 -20.79 -22.59
C GLY A 51 15.11 -20.26 -23.99
N ALA A 52 14.61 -19.03 -24.13
CA ALA A 52 14.37 -18.37 -25.41
C ALA A 52 15.63 -17.71 -26.01
N SER A 53 16.68 -17.49 -25.22
CA SER A 53 17.95 -16.92 -25.67
C SER A 53 18.89 -18.05 -26.11
N ALA A 54 18.94 -18.33 -27.42
CA ALA A 54 19.65 -19.46 -28.03
C ALA A 54 21.19 -19.32 -28.11
N SER A 55 21.80 -18.48 -27.29
CA SER A 55 23.26 -18.28 -27.22
C SER A 55 23.68 -18.29 -25.75
N ASP A 56 24.98 -18.44 -25.45
CA ASP A 56 25.63 -18.43 -24.12
C ASP A 56 25.41 -17.13 -23.30
N ALA A 57 24.19 -16.59 -23.31
CA ALA A 57 23.75 -15.42 -22.57
C ALA A 57 23.50 -15.85 -21.13
N THR A 58 24.55 -15.78 -20.31
CA THR A 58 24.38 -15.23 -18.96
C THR A 58 23.43 -14.04 -19.08
N ILE A 59 22.35 -14.01 -18.29
CA ILE A 59 21.41 -12.88 -18.26
C ILE A 59 22.24 -11.59 -18.26
N ALA A 60 22.21 -10.88 -19.37
CA ALA A 60 22.91 -9.61 -19.50
C ALA A 60 22.16 -8.58 -18.66
N GLU A 61 22.90 -7.72 -17.98
CA GLU A 61 22.40 -6.47 -17.38
C GLU A 61 21.65 -5.72 -18.51
N ASN A 62 20.38 -5.34 -18.35
CA ASN A 62 19.48 -4.82 -19.41
C ASN A 62 18.83 -5.85 -20.36
N SER A 63 18.49 -7.03 -19.84
CA SER A 63 17.73 -8.06 -20.57
C SER A 63 16.20 -7.82 -20.57
N PRO A 64 15.40 -8.57 -21.35
CA PRO A 64 13.93 -8.50 -21.32
C PRO A 64 13.29 -8.68 -19.93
N HIS A 65 14.06 -9.16 -18.94
CA HIS A 65 13.66 -9.21 -17.54
C HIS A 65 13.33 -7.84 -16.95
N GLU A 66 14.17 -6.83 -17.19
CA GLU A 66 13.94 -5.49 -16.67
C GLU A 66 12.63 -4.91 -17.18
N LEU A 67 12.32 -5.11 -18.46
CA LEU A 67 11.05 -4.65 -19.03
C LEU A 67 9.84 -5.31 -18.34
N LEU A 68 9.94 -6.61 -18.05
CA LEU A 68 8.89 -7.33 -17.35
C LEU A 68 8.74 -6.84 -15.91
N GLN A 69 9.85 -6.58 -15.21
CA GLN A 69 9.87 -6.00 -13.87
C GLN A 69 9.24 -4.60 -13.86
N VAL A 70 9.69 -3.70 -14.74
CA VAL A 70 9.13 -2.34 -14.93
C VAL A 70 7.63 -2.40 -15.17
N ALA A 71 7.17 -3.24 -16.10
CA ALA A 71 5.75 -3.38 -16.41
C ALA A 71 4.96 -3.90 -15.19
N THR A 72 5.49 -4.92 -14.51
CA THR A 72 4.84 -5.54 -13.34
C THR A 72 4.70 -4.54 -12.19
N VAL A 73 5.77 -3.81 -11.87
CA VAL A 73 5.77 -2.86 -10.75
C VAL A 73 5.01 -1.57 -11.08
N ALA A 74 5.01 -1.12 -12.35
CA ALA A 74 4.17 -0.02 -12.80
C ALA A 74 2.68 -0.36 -12.70
N LEU A 75 2.27 -1.58 -13.09
CA LEU A 75 0.90 -2.05 -12.92
C LEU A 75 0.52 -2.13 -11.43
N ALA A 76 1.44 -2.56 -10.56
CA ALA A 76 1.22 -2.54 -9.12
C ALA A 76 1.02 -1.11 -8.60
N ALA A 77 1.83 -0.15 -9.07
CA ALA A 77 1.72 1.26 -8.72
C ALA A 77 0.34 1.84 -9.09
N ILE A 78 -0.14 1.55 -10.29
CA ILE A 78 -1.49 1.94 -10.76
C ILE A 78 -2.57 1.27 -9.92
N GLY A 79 -2.45 -0.03 -9.66
CA GLY A 79 -3.39 -0.78 -8.82
C GLY A 79 -3.52 -0.18 -7.42
N PHE A 80 -2.40 0.17 -6.79
CA PHE A 80 -2.40 0.85 -5.50
C PHE A 80 -2.96 2.27 -5.58
N LEU A 81 -2.68 3.03 -6.66
CA LEU A 81 -3.27 4.36 -6.83
C LEU A 81 -4.80 4.29 -6.89
N ILE A 82 -5.34 3.39 -7.71
CA ILE A 82 -6.79 3.16 -7.83
C ILE A 82 -7.36 2.78 -6.46
N ALA A 83 -6.66 1.94 -5.70
CA ALA A 83 -7.08 1.59 -4.35
C ALA A 83 -7.06 2.81 -3.42
N ALA A 84 -6.02 3.64 -3.44
CA ALA A 84 -5.95 4.87 -2.64
C ALA A 84 -7.13 5.80 -2.94
N LEU A 85 -7.52 5.93 -4.21
CA LEU A 85 -8.68 6.73 -4.60
C LEU A 85 -10.02 6.15 -4.11
N ARG A 86 -10.08 4.84 -3.83
CA ARG A 86 -11.30 4.12 -3.43
C ARG A 86 -11.48 4.00 -1.91
N PHE A 87 -10.38 3.91 -1.17
CA PHE A 87 -10.39 3.66 0.27
C PHE A 87 -10.12 4.93 1.07
N ASP A 88 -10.55 4.94 2.32
CA ASP A 88 -10.34 6.04 3.27
C ASP A 88 -9.47 5.58 4.46
N PHE A 89 -9.23 6.49 5.39
CA PHE A 89 -8.43 6.35 6.59
C PHE A 89 -7.00 5.84 6.33
N GLU A 90 -6.45 5.00 7.19
CA GLU A 90 -5.09 4.49 7.08
C GLU A 90 -4.85 3.72 5.78
N THR A 91 -5.87 3.04 5.25
CA THR A 91 -5.78 2.32 3.97
C THR A 91 -5.48 3.28 2.82
N PHE A 92 -6.04 4.50 2.82
CA PHE A 92 -5.67 5.52 1.83
C PHE A 92 -4.17 5.81 1.84
N TYR A 93 -3.59 6.04 3.02
CA TYR A 93 -2.18 6.39 3.16
C TYR A 93 -1.26 5.24 2.76
N VAL A 94 -1.58 4.01 3.16
CA VAL A 94 -0.77 2.84 2.78
C VAL A 94 -0.84 2.58 1.29
N MET A 95 -2.01 2.76 0.66
CA MET A 95 -2.16 2.63 -0.78
C MET A 95 -1.46 3.72 -1.56
N LEU A 96 -1.50 4.96 -1.06
CA LEU A 96 -0.75 6.03 -1.68
C LEU A 96 0.77 5.80 -1.56
N LEU A 97 1.24 5.37 -0.39
CA LEU A 97 2.65 5.05 -0.17
C LEU A 97 3.10 3.86 -1.04
N GLY A 98 2.30 2.80 -1.12
CA GLY A 98 2.57 1.65 -1.98
C GLY A 98 2.60 2.04 -3.46
N SER A 99 1.68 2.89 -3.90
CA SER A 99 1.66 3.44 -5.25
C SER A 99 2.93 4.23 -5.57
N PHE A 100 3.29 5.18 -4.69
CA PHE A 100 4.49 5.99 -4.85
C PHE A 100 5.76 5.12 -4.85
N GLY A 101 5.88 4.19 -3.90
CA GLY A 101 7.03 3.29 -3.80
C GLY A 101 7.19 2.41 -5.03
N CYS A 102 6.11 1.83 -5.56
CA CYS A 102 6.14 1.03 -6.78
C CYS A 102 6.48 1.89 -8.01
N ALA A 103 5.98 3.13 -8.08
CA ALA A 103 6.34 4.05 -9.16
C ALA A 103 7.83 4.41 -9.11
N MET A 104 8.38 4.65 -7.92
CA MET A 104 9.82 4.87 -7.74
C MET A 104 10.66 3.64 -8.10
N ALA A 105 10.21 2.44 -7.74
CA ALA A 105 10.85 1.19 -8.15
C ALA A 105 10.83 1.03 -9.69
N SER A 106 9.72 1.35 -10.36
CA SER A 106 9.67 1.33 -11.84
C SER A 106 10.72 2.24 -12.49
N MET A 107 11.03 3.37 -11.85
CA MET A 107 12.04 4.33 -12.31
C MET A 107 13.48 3.84 -12.07
N ARG A 108 13.70 3.08 -10.98
CA ARG A 108 14.96 2.37 -10.71
C ARG A 108 15.21 1.35 -11.82
N GLU A 109 14.23 0.48 -12.06
CA GLU A 109 14.35 -0.62 -13.03
C GLU A 109 14.32 -0.17 -14.49
N THR A 110 13.90 1.06 -14.79
CA THR A 110 13.96 1.56 -16.17
C THR A 110 15.39 2.01 -16.47
N PRO A 111 16.07 1.47 -17.50
CA PRO A 111 17.47 1.80 -17.75
C PRO A 111 17.65 3.24 -18.24
N ALA A 112 18.85 3.79 -18.00
CA ALA A 112 19.21 5.11 -18.52
C ALA A 112 19.63 4.99 -20.00
N CYS A 113 19.08 5.84 -20.88
CA CYS A 113 19.42 5.80 -22.31
C CYS A 113 20.91 6.08 -22.59
N SER A 114 21.62 6.70 -21.65
CA SER A 114 23.05 6.99 -21.73
C SER A 114 23.92 5.93 -21.04
N SER A 115 23.34 4.85 -20.51
CA SER A 115 24.08 3.77 -19.85
C SER A 115 24.95 3.03 -20.87
N SER A 116 26.18 2.69 -20.49
CA SER A 116 27.07 1.84 -21.30
C SER A 116 26.59 0.40 -21.43
N PHE A 117 25.65 -0.02 -20.57
CA PHE A 117 25.09 -1.36 -20.52
C PHE A 117 23.73 -1.46 -21.23
N TYR A 118 23.20 -0.34 -21.74
CA TYR A 118 21.90 -0.34 -22.41
C TYR A 118 21.98 -0.98 -23.81
N GLU A 119 21.35 -2.14 -23.96
CA GLU A 119 21.38 -2.93 -25.20
C GLU A 119 20.18 -2.67 -26.15
N GLY A 120 19.27 -1.75 -25.79
CA GLY A 120 18.08 -1.37 -26.57
C GLY A 120 16.75 -1.57 -25.82
N GLY A 121 15.67 -0.95 -26.30
CA GLY A 121 14.33 -1.03 -25.68
C GLY A 121 13.78 0.32 -25.19
N PRO A 122 12.86 0.32 -24.21
CA PRO A 122 12.44 1.55 -23.54
C PRO A 122 13.50 1.98 -22.51
N CYS A 123 13.91 3.25 -22.56
CA CYS A 123 14.85 3.83 -21.62
C CYS A 123 14.42 5.24 -21.22
N LEU A 124 15.00 5.77 -20.14
CA LEU A 124 14.81 7.16 -19.73
C LEU A 124 16.10 7.95 -19.88
N THR A 125 16.00 9.16 -20.42
CA THR A 125 17.13 10.10 -20.38
C THR A 125 17.35 10.58 -18.95
N GLY A 126 18.60 10.93 -18.60
CA GLY A 126 18.94 11.35 -17.24
C GLY A 126 18.04 12.45 -16.69
N THR A 127 17.67 13.44 -17.51
CA THR A 127 16.73 14.50 -17.12
C THR A 127 15.36 13.97 -16.71
N TYR A 128 14.83 12.93 -17.37
CA TYR A 128 13.54 12.35 -16.99
C TYR A 128 13.62 11.48 -15.74
N LYS A 129 14.79 10.87 -15.45
CA LYS A 129 15.02 10.17 -14.18
C LYS A 129 14.94 11.09 -12.97
N ASP A 130 15.18 12.39 -13.12
CA ASP A 130 15.01 13.38 -12.04
C ASP A 130 13.60 14.01 -12.02
N VAL A 131 13.07 14.36 -13.19
CA VAL A 131 11.79 15.09 -13.31
C VAL A 131 10.59 14.21 -12.93
N ILE A 132 10.58 12.94 -13.31
CA ILE A 132 9.43 12.04 -13.05
C ILE A 132 9.24 11.80 -11.54
N PRO A 133 10.27 11.44 -10.74
CA PRO A 133 10.13 11.33 -9.29
C PRO A 133 9.60 12.59 -8.62
N PHE A 134 10.08 13.76 -9.07
CA PHE A 134 9.60 15.04 -8.56
C PHE A 134 8.11 15.25 -8.88
N ALA A 135 7.69 14.97 -10.11
CA ALA A 135 6.28 15.05 -10.51
C ALA A 135 5.39 14.05 -9.74
N LEU A 136 5.86 12.83 -9.51
CA LEU A 136 5.17 11.82 -8.71
C LEU A 136 5.02 12.27 -7.24
N ALA A 137 6.07 12.83 -6.65
CA ALA A 137 6.04 13.36 -5.29
C ALA A 137 5.05 14.52 -5.18
N LEU A 138 5.08 15.47 -6.13
CA LEU A 138 4.11 16.55 -6.19
C LEU A 138 2.67 16.04 -6.35
N GLY A 139 2.45 15.04 -7.20
CA GLY A 139 1.15 14.39 -7.38
C GLY A 139 0.63 13.74 -6.10
N ALA A 140 1.49 13.00 -5.39
CA ALA A 140 1.15 12.39 -4.10
C ALA A 140 0.79 13.45 -3.05
N VAL A 141 1.60 14.52 -2.93
CA VAL A 141 1.31 15.65 -2.03
C VAL A 141 0.01 16.35 -2.40
N ALA A 142 -0.21 16.63 -3.69
CA ALA A 142 -1.46 17.24 -4.15
C ALA A 142 -2.67 16.37 -3.80
N LEU A 143 -2.57 15.04 -3.97
CA LEU A 143 -3.63 14.12 -3.61
C LEU A 143 -3.89 14.08 -2.09
N LEU A 144 -2.84 14.10 -1.27
CA LEU A 144 -2.95 14.23 0.20
C LEU A 144 -3.70 15.51 0.59
N LEU A 145 -3.32 16.65 0.00
CA LEU A 145 -3.92 17.95 0.26
C LEU A 145 -5.35 18.09 -0.26
N TYR A 146 -5.69 17.38 -1.33
CA TYR A 146 -7.02 17.36 -1.92
C TYR A 146 -7.99 16.47 -1.12
N ARG A 147 -7.60 15.22 -0.82
CA ARG A 147 -8.49 14.25 -0.15
C ARG A 147 -8.64 14.49 1.35
N ARG A 148 -7.61 15.02 2.03
CA ARG A 148 -7.61 15.36 3.48
C ARG A 148 -8.26 14.30 4.37
N VAL A 149 -7.98 13.03 4.08
CA VAL A 149 -8.57 11.89 4.79
C VAL A 149 -8.12 11.92 6.27
N PRO A 150 -8.99 11.70 7.26
CA PRO A 150 -8.55 11.62 8.65
C PRO A 150 -7.73 10.36 8.89
N LEU A 151 -6.59 10.48 9.57
CA LEU A 151 -5.85 9.33 10.09
C LEU A 151 -6.62 8.76 11.30
N ALA A 152 -7.12 7.53 11.23
CA ALA A 152 -7.79 6.95 12.39
C ALA A 152 -6.78 6.63 13.50
N ARG A 153 -7.28 6.59 14.76
CA ARG A 153 -6.44 6.46 15.95
C ARG A 153 -5.91 5.04 16.17
N SER A 154 -6.28 4.07 15.34
CA SER A 154 -6.02 2.64 15.54
C SER A 154 -5.13 2.08 14.43
N ILE A 155 -3.84 2.43 14.48
CA ILE A 155 -2.77 1.88 13.61
C ILE A 155 -2.74 0.34 13.63
N ARG A 156 -3.22 -0.26 14.74
CA ARG A 156 -3.12 -1.69 15.04
C ARG A 156 -3.74 -2.61 13.98
N GLU A 157 -4.82 -2.19 13.32
CA GLU A 157 -5.52 -2.98 12.29
C GLU A 157 -4.83 -2.91 10.91
N VAL A 158 -4.02 -1.86 10.69
CA VAL A 158 -3.28 -1.63 9.44
C VAL A 158 -1.89 -2.27 9.50
N THR A 159 -1.31 -2.41 10.68
CA THR A 159 0.05 -2.94 10.82
C THR A 159 0.23 -4.39 10.38
N LEU A 160 -0.82 -5.20 10.21
CA LEU A 160 -0.68 -6.65 10.03
C LEU A 160 -1.12 -7.17 8.67
N PHE A 161 -2.24 -6.65 8.16
CA PHE A 161 -2.75 -7.03 6.85
C PHE A 161 -1.84 -6.56 5.71
N TRP A 162 -1.07 -5.49 5.95
CA TRP A 162 -0.18 -4.86 5.00
C TRP A 162 1.27 -5.31 5.16
N LEU A 163 1.70 -5.61 6.39
CA LEU A 163 3.09 -5.94 6.70
C LEU A 163 3.51 -7.31 6.17
N VAL A 164 2.59 -8.26 6.01
CA VAL A 164 2.93 -9.58 5.46
C VAL A 164 3.28 -9.49 3.97
N PRO A 165 2.41 -9.00 3.07
CA PRO A 165 2.75 -8.92 1.65
C PRO A 165 3.90 -7.93 1.40
N VAL A 166 3.90 -6.75 2.03
CA VAL A 166 4.99 -5.77 1.86
C VAL A 166 6.30 -6.25 2.49
N GLY A 167 6.22 -6.88 3.66
CA GLY A 167 7.38 -7.48 4.33
C GLY A 167 7.98 -8.64 3.55
N ALA A 168 7.15 -9.50 2.95
CA ALA A 168 7.61 -10.55 2.05
C ALA A 168 8.36 -9.97 0.84
N SER A 169 7.79 -8.95 0.18
CA SER A 169 8.47 -8.23 -0.91
C SER A 169 9.77 -7.57 -0.45
N THR A 170 9.80 -6.98 0.75
CA THR A 170 11.01 -6.39 1.32
C THR A 170 12.09 -7.45 1.53
N LEU A 171 11.75 -8.62 2.07
CA LEU A 171 12.69 -9.73 2.24
C LEU A 171 13.22 -10.26 0.91
N MET A 172 12.38 -10.31 -0.13
CA MET A 172 12.79 -10.69 -1.48
C MET A 172 13.81 -9.68 -2.03
N LEU A 173 13.54 -8.37 -1.93
CA LEU A 173 14.47 -7.33 -2.38
C LEU A 173 15.80 -7.33 -1.60
N VAL A 174 15.75 -7.51 -0.28
CA VAL A 174 16.98 -7.68 0.53
C VAL A 174 17.75 -8.92 0.08
N GLY A 175 17.05 -10.00 -0.28
CA GLY A 175 17.66 -11.19 -0.87
C GLY A 175 18.28 -10.93 -2.25
N ALA A 176 17.65 -10.09 -3.07
CA ALA A 176 18.16 -9.70 -4.38
C ALA A 176 19.47 -8.91 -4.26
N GLU A 177 19.50 -7.86 -3.44
CA GLU A 177 20.71 -7.06 -3.15
C GLU A 177 21.84 -7.93 -2.55
N TRP A 178 21.49 -8.91 -1.71
CA TRP A 178 22.46 -9.86 -1.19
C TRP A 178 23.05 -10.79 -2.27
N ALA A 179 22.26 -11.10 -3.29
CA ALA A 179 22.67 -11.90 -4.45
C ALA A 179 23.52 -11.09 -5.43
N GLU A 180 23.15 -9.83 -5.68
CA GLU A 180 23.95 -8.85 -6.45
C GLU A 180 25.36 -8.75 -5.88
N ALA A 181 25.48 -8.58 -4.55
CA ALA A 181 26.75 -8.52 -3.84
C ALA A 181 27.63 -9.79 -3.99
N ARG A 182 27.09 -10.88 -4.55
CA ARG A 182 27.78 -12.14 -4.86
C ARG A 182 27.91 -12.42 -6.34
N ASN A 183 27.59 -11.44 -7.20
CA ASN A 183 27.53 -11.57 -8.66
C ASN A 183 26.56 -12.68 -9.12
N ALA A 184 25.50 -12.93 -8.34
CA ALA A 184 24.48 -13.92 -8.67
C ALA A 184 23.28 -13.27 -9.38
N VAL A 185 23.54 -12.65 -10.54
CA VAL A 185 22.58 -11.83 -11.32
C VAL A 185 21.25 -12.56 -11.56
N TRP A 186 21.28 -13.86 -11.88
CA TRP A 186 20.04 -14.62 -12.08
C TRP A 186 19.15 -14.66 -10.83
N ILE A 187 19.75 -14.78 -9.64
CA ILE A 187 19.01 -14.84 -8.37
C ILE A 187 18.46 -13.46 -8.03
N GLU A 188 19.26 -12.41 -8.22
CA GLU A 188 18.87 -11.01 -8.05
C GLU A 188 17.64 -10.68 -8.89
N GLU A 189 17.74 -10.82 -10.21
CA GLU A 189 16.68 -10.52 -11.18
C GLU A 189 15.38 -11.30 -10.91
N THR A 190 15.53 -12.58 -10.50
CA THR A 190 14.39 -13.44 -10.16
C THR A 190 13.71 -12.96 -8.87
N LEU A 191 14.48 -12.57 -7.86
CA LEU A 191 13.93 -12.10 -6.58
C LEU A 191 13.29 -10.72 -6.68
N GLU A 192 13.83 -9.82 -7.50
CA GLU A 192 13.20 -8.54 -7.81
C GLU A 192 11.88 -8.74 -8.54
N LEU A 193 11.86 -9.57 -9.59
CA LEU A 193 10.63 -9.91 -10.30
C LEU A 193 9.60 -10.58 -9.37
N ALA A 194 10.03 -11.48 -8.48
CA ALA A 194 9.16 -12.10 -7.49
C ALA A 194 8.57 -11.06 -6.53
N SER A 195 9.37 -10.11 -6.08
CA SER A 195 8.93 -9.01 -5.21
C SER A 195 7.85 -8.17 -5.89
N PHE A 196 8.07 -7.77 -7.15
CA PHE A 196 7.12 -6.97 -7.92
C PHE A 196 5.85 -7.75 -8.25
N ALA A 197 5.95 -9.04 -8.60
CA ALA A 197 4.80 -9.91 -8.82
C ALA A 197 3.95 -10.06 -7.54
N ASN A 198 4.60 -10.18 -6.37
CA ASN A 198 3.92 -10.23 -5.08
C ASN A 198 3.19 -8.90 -4.78
N LEU A 199 3.82 -7.75 -5.05
CA LEU A 199 3.18 -6.43 -4.92
C LEU A 199 2.01 -6.25 -5.88
N LEU A 200 2.12 -6.72 -7.12
CA LEU A 200 1.02 -6.69 -8.09
C LEU A 200 -0.14 -7.58 -7.64
N ALA A 201 0.13 -8.81 -7.22
CA ALA A 201 -0.88 -9.70 -6.68
C ALA A 201 -1.56 -9.09 -5.45
N PHE A 202 -0.80 -8.37 -4.63
CA PHE A 202 -1.34 -7.63 -3.51
C PHE A 202 -2.22 -6.45 -3.92
N ALA A 203 -1.81 -5.65 -4.91
CA ALA A 203 -2.65 -4.62 -5.46
C ALA A 203 -3.97 -5.20 -6.00
N LEU A 204 -3.92 -6.35 -6.69
CA LEU A 204 -5.09 -7.06 -7.21
C LEU A 204 -6.01 -7.58 -6.10
N ILE A 205 -5.48 -8.20 -5.04
CA ILE A 205 -6.32 -8.75 -3.97
C ILE A 205 -7.06 -7.66 -3.21
N VAL A 206 -6.49 -6.46 -3.09
CA VAL A 206 -7.16 -5.29 -2.54
C VAL A 206 -8.41 -4.93 -3.35
N HIS A 207 -8.37 -5.11 -4.68
CA HIS A 207 -9.51 -4.91 -5.56
C HIS A 207 -10.53 -6.05 -5.52
N LEU A 208 -10.06 -7.29 -5.49
CA LEU A 208 -10.89 -8.51 -5.50
C LEU A 208 -11.58 -8.80 -4.16
N ARG A 209 -10.96 -8.42 -3.04
CA ARG A 209 -11.45 -8.68 -1.68
C ARG A 209 -11.58 -7.38 -0.87
N PRO A 210 -12.38 -6.39 -1.33
CA PRO A 210 -12.53 -5.11 -0.65
C PRO A 210 -13.01 -5.24 0.80
N GLY A 211 -13.82 -6.27 1.09
CA GLY A 211 -14.38 -6.51 2.42
C GLY A 211 -13.32 -6.74 3.50
N TRP A 212 -12.14 -7.24 3.13
CA TRP A 212 -11.02 -7.42 4.06
C TRP A 212 -10.43 -6.09 4.54
N TYR A 213 -10.64 -5.01 3.78
CA TYR A 213 -10.02 -3.70 3.99
C TYR A 213 -11.02 -2.59 4.34
N ARG A 214 -12.33 -2.87 4.34
CA ARG A 214 -13.42 -1.90 4.60
C ARG A 214 -13.93 -1.88 6.05
N VAL A 215 -13.41 -2.75 6.92
CA VAL A 215 -14.00 -3.02 8.25
C VAL A 215 -13.97 -1.81 9.21
N THR A 216 -13.22 -0.76 8.92
CA THR A 216 -13.11 0.46 9.75
C THR A 216 -14.33 1.40 9.71
N LEU A 217 -15.30 1.21 8.80
CA LEU A 217 -16.45 2.13 8.67
C LEU A 217 -17.62 1.84 9.62
N THR A 218 -17.82 0.59 10.05
CA THR A 218 -19.03 0.22 10.80
C THR A 218 -18.93 0.60 12.28
N ALA A 219 -17.72 0.61 12.85
CA ALA A 219 -17.50 0.96 14.26
C ALA A 219 -17.57 2.48 14.52
N ALA A 220 -17.28 3.31 13.51
CA ALA A 220 -17.31 4.77 13.64
C ALA A 220 -18.74 5.35 13.52
N LYS A 221 -19.68 4.62 12.90
CA LYS A 221 -21.09 5.04 12.81
C LYS A 221 -21.94 4.66 14.02
N THR A 222 -21.46 3.80 14.91
CA THR A 222 -22.11 3.55 16.20
C THR A 222 -21.62 4.56 17.22
N VAL A 223 -22.00 5.83 17.06
CA VAL A 223 -22.24 6.66 18.26
C VAL A 223 -23.38 5.96 18.96
N PRO A 224 -23.18 5.39 20.17
CA PRO A 224 -24.26 4.70 20.84
C PRO A 224 -25.38 5.72 21.06
N ALA A 225 -26.63 5.34 20.76
CA ALA A 225 -27.77 6.27 20.70
C ALA A 225 -27.94 7.15 21.96
N HIS A 226 -27.42 6.70 23.12
CA HIS A 226 -27.40 7.47 24.36
C HIS A 226 -26.48 8.70 24.36
N LEU A 227 -25.55 8.83 23.40
CA LEU A 227 -24.70 10.01 23.20
C LEU A 227 -25.24 10.97 22.12
N ALA A 228 -26.30 10.58 21.38
CA ALA A 228 -26.93 11.42 20.36
C ALA A 228 -28.04 12.34 20.91
N GLN A 229 -28.47 12.13 22.16
CA GLN A 229 -29.45 12.98 22.85
C GLN A 229 -28.77 13.86 23.90
N ARG A 230 -28.28 15.04 23.51
CA ARG A 230 -28.25 16.23 24.37
C ARG A 230 -27.74 17.45 23.61
N THR A 231 -28.59 17.97 22.73
CA THR A 231 -28.62 19.40 22.40
C THR A 231 -30.07 19.74 22.06
N GLU A 232 -30.95 19.62 23.05
CA GLU A 232 -32.16 20.46 23.02
C GLU A 232 -31.81 21.83 23.60
N PRO A 233 -32.34 22.92 23.02
CA PRO A 233 -32.00 24.27 23.42
C PRO A 233 -32.58 24.57 24.80
N ALA A 234 -31.71 24.95 25.73
CA ALA A 234 -32.13 25.57 26.97
C ALA A 234 -32.58 27.01 26.67
N ASP A 235 -33.84 27.21 26.30
CA ASP A 235 -34.53 28.47 26.56
C ASP A 235 -36.02 28.21 26.85
N GLY A 236 -36.26 27.56 27.99
CA GLY A 236 -37.50 27.76 28.73
C GLY A 236 -37.36 29.05 29.52
N ARG A 237 -37.73 30.18 28.91
CA ARG A 237 -37.98 31.42 29.64
C ARG A 237 -39.45 31.76 29.63
N ASP A 238 -39.94 31.81 30.86
CA ASP A 238 -41.17 32.40 31.36
C ASP A 238 -41.78 33.52 30.50
N GLU A 239 -43.00 33.28 30.01
CA GLU A 239 -44.00 34.33 29.80
C GLU A 239 -45.35 33.85 30.39
N ARG A 240 -45.41 33.82 31.73
CA ARG A 240 -46.65 34.08 32.46
C ARG A 240 -46.59 35.53 32.92
N TRP A 241 -47.74 36.20 32.94
CA TRP A 241 -47.98 37.64 33.20
C TRP A 241 -47.85 38.49 31.93
N LEU A 242 -48.94 38.92 31.30
CA LEU A 242 -49.87 39.96 31.77
C LEU A 242 -51.32 39.75 31.28
N GLY A 243 -52.25 40.39 31.99
CA GLY A 243 -53.72 40.24 31.93
C GLY A 243 -54.34 40.45 30.53
N GLY A 244 -55.57 40.01 30.27
CA GLY A 244 -56.79 40.25 31.03
C GLY A 244 -57.86 40.79 30.04
N HIS A 245 -59.13 40.51 30.33
CA HIS A 245 -60.39 40.84 29.61
C HIS A 245 -61.00 39.65 28.87
N SER A 246 -62.03 38.97 29.41
CA SER A 246 -63.42 39.42 29.65
C SER A 246 -64.21 39.72 28.36
N SER A 247 -64.96 38.74 27.87
CA SER A 247 -66.43 38.81 27.82
C SER A 247 -67.00 37.56 27.14
N GLU A 248 -67.73 36.77 27.92
CA GLU A 248 -68.79 35.93 27.39
C GLU A 248 -69.97 36.82 26.99
N ARG A 249 -70.45 36.66 25.76
CA ARG A 249 -71.86 36.60 25.38
C ARG A 249 -71.98 36.00 23.98
#